data_AF-A0A6I5CQQ4-F1
#
_entry.id   AF-A0A6I5CQQ4-F1
#
_cell.length_a   1.000
_cell.length_b   1.000
_cell.length_c   1.000
_cell.angle_alpha   90.00
_cell.angle_beta   90.00
_cell.angle_gamma   90.00
#
_symmetry.space_group_name_H-M   'P 1'
#
loop_
_entity.id
_entity.type
_entity.pdbx_description
1 polymer ?
#
loop_
_entity_poly.entity_id
_entity_poly.type
_entity_poly.pdbx_seq_one_letter_code
_entity_poly.pdbx_strand_id
1 'polypeptide(L)' 'APVVAEGRIGTPEEAAAALERGAHSVVVGTAITAPTALTRRFVTRLTRP' A
#
# COMPACT_ATOMS: atom_id res chain seq x y z
N ALA A 1 -17.93 15.55 4.20
CA ALA A 1 -17.69 14.30 4.95
C ALA A 1 -16.19 13.96 4.87
N PRO A 2 -15.58 13.31 5.87
CA PRO A 2 -14.15 12.98 5.82
C PRO A 2 -13.87 12.00 4.67
N VAL A 3 -12.82 12.26 3.90
CA VAL A 3 -12.36 11.36 2.84
C VAL A 3 -11.40 10.35 3.44
N VAL A 4 -11.67 9.06 3.27
CA VAL A 4 -10.76 7.97 3.66
C VAL A 4 -10.12 7.42 2.40
N ALA A 5 -8.79 7.50 2.30
CA ALA A 5 -8.06 6.94 1.16
C ALA A 5 -7.78 5.45 1.42
N GLU A 6 -8.30 4.58 0.56
CA GLU A 6 -8.14 3.13 0.66
C GLU A 6 -7.84 2.52 -0.71
N GLY A 7 -7.04 1.46 -0.69
CA GLY A 7 -6.79 0.62 -1.86
C GLY A 7 -5.56 1.05 -2.66
N ARG A 8 -4.74 0.07 -3.04
CA ARG A 8 -3.52 0.24 -3.86
C ARG A 8 -2.44 1.16 -3.27
N ILE A 9 -2.54 1.53 -1.99
CA ILE A 9 -1.48 2.23 -1.25
C ILE A 9 -0.47 1.17 -0.78
N GLY A 10 0.66 1.13 -1.47
CA GLY A 10 1.71 0.12 -1.35
C GLY A 10 2.95 0.57 -0.61
N THR A 11 3.13 1.88 -0.42
CA THR A 11 4.35 2.49 0.15
C THR A 11 4.00 3.60 1.15
N PRO A 12 4.91 3.91 2.10
CA PRO A 12 4.75 5.08 2.98
C PRO A 12 4.57 6.40 2.22
N GLU A 13 5.29 6.59 1.12
CA GLU A 13 5.24 7.80 0.29
C GLU A 13 3.87 7.98 -0.37
N GLU A 14 3.24 6.89 -0.84
CA GLU A 14 1.86 6.93 -1.36
C GLU A 14 0.84 7.28 -0.26
N ALA A 15 1.03 6.79 0.97
CA ALA A 15 0.18 7.13 2.10
C ALA A 15 0.33 8.61 2.50
N ALA A 16 1.55 9.12 2.54
CA ALA A 16 1.83 10.54 2.79
C ALA A 16 1.19 11.42 1.71
N ALA A 17 1.36 11.07 0.43
CA ALA A 17 0.76 11.81 -0.68
C ALA A 17 -0.78 11.83 -0.61
N ALA A 18 -1.43 10.77 -0.12
CA ALA A 18 -2.87 10.75 0.07
C ALA A 18 -3.32 11.75 1.16
N LEU A 19 -2.58 11.82 2.27
CA LEU A 19 -2.83 12.80 3.34
C LEU A 19 -2.60 14.24 2.85
N GLU A 20 -1.50 14.49 2.14
CA GLU A 20 -1.20 15.80 1.54
C GLU A 20 -2.28 16.28 0.56
N ARG A 21 -2.96 15.35 -0.11
CA ARG A 21 -4.07 15.63 -1.04
C ARG A 21 -5.43 15.81 -0.35
N GLY A 22 -5.46 15.81 0.98
CA GLY A 22 -6.65 16.12 1.77
C GLY A 22 -7.45 14.90 2.24
N ALA A 23 -6.89 13.68 2.17
CA ALA A 23 -7.49 12.55 2.87
C ALA A 23 -7.45 12.79 4.40
N HIS A 24 -8.56 12.53 5.07
CA HIS A 24 -8.64 12.57 6.53
C HIS A 24 -7.84 11.44 7.16
N SER A 25 -7.87 10.26 6.53
CA SER A 25 -7.13 9.08 6.96
C SER A 25 -6.80 8.16 5.78
N VAL A 26 -5.89 7.22 6.01
CA VAL A 26 -5.42 6.25 5.03
C VAL A 26 -5.55 4.84 5.59
N VAL A 27 -6.13 3.91 4.80
CA VAL A 27 -6.22 2.49 5.13
C VAL A 27 -5.24 1.71 4.27
N VAL A 28 -4.34 0.97 4.93
CA VAL A 28 -3.34 0.13 4.26
C VAL A 28 -3.55 -1.34 4.63
N GLY A 29 -3.90 -2.16 3.63
CA GLY A 29 -4.12 -3.60 3.79
C GLY A 29 -2.93 -4.42 3.31
N THR A 30 -2.98 -4.86 2.04
CA THR A 30 -2.05 -5.83 1.44
C THR A 30 -0.56 -5.52 1.67
N ALA A 31 -0.18 -4.24 1.73
CA ALA A 31 1.20 -3.83 1.94
C ALA A 31 1.72 -4.06 3.38
N ILE A 32 0.83 -4.33 4.35
CA ILE A 32 1.17 -4.54 5.76
C ILE A 32 0.74 -5.95 6.23
N THR A 33 -0.52 -6.32 5.99
CA THR A 33 -1.14 -7.48 6.66
C THR A 33 -1.34 -8.71 5.77
N ALA A 34 -0.87 -8.69 4.51
CA ALA A 34 -0.99 -9.82 3.59
C ALA A 34 0.39 -10.48 3.32
N PRO A 35 0.94 -11.27 4.27
CA PRO A 35 2.28 -11.85 4.16
C PRO A 35 2.45 -12.69 2.89
N THR A 36 1.46 -13.49 2.50
CA THR A 36 1.51 -14.27 1.25
C THR A 36 1.69 -13.38 0.01
N ALA A 37 1.02 -12.22 -0.04
CA ALA A 37 1.16 -11.29 -1.15
C ALA A 37 2.53 -10.59 -1.13
N LEU A 38 3.02 -10.21 0.05
CA LEU A 38 4.36 -9.63 0.24
C LEU A 38 5.45 -10.61 -0.19
N THR A 39 5.40 -11.86 0.28
CA THR A 39 6.33 -12.93 -0.13
C THR A 39 6.26 -13.19 -1.63
N ARG A 40 5.06 -13.25 -2.23
CA ARG A 40 4.93 -13.44 -3.68
C ARG A 40 5.59 -12.31 -4.48
N ARG A 41 5.42 -11.05 -4.06
CA ARG A 41 6.10 -9.90 -4.69
C ARG A 41 7.61 -10.03 -4.61
N PHE A 42 8.13 -10.44 -3.45
CA PHE A 42 9.57 -10.65 -3.25
C PHE A 42 10.12 -11.76 -4.16
N VAL A 43 9.50 -12.94 -4.14
CA VAL A 43 9.92 -14.10 -4.95
C VAL A 43 9.84 -13.79 -6.45
N THR A 44 8.79 -13.12 -6.91
CA THR A 44 8.61 -12.72 -8.32
C THR A 44 9.77 -11.86 -8.82
N ARG A 45 10.41 -11.08 -7.95
CA ARG A 45 11.57 -10.25 -8.29
C ARG A 45 12.91 -11.01 -8.27
N LEU A 46 12.95 -12.20 -7.67
CA LEU A 46 14.16 -13.03 -7.58
C LEU A 46 14.26 -14.07 -8.70
N THR A 47 13.14 -14.47 -9.30
CA THR A 47 13.15 -15.41 -10.43
C THR A 47 13.90 -14.79 -11.61
N ARG A 48 15.08 -15.35 -11.90
CA ARG A 48 15.79 -15.14 -13.17
C ARG A 48 15.05 -15.90 -14.29
N PRO A 49 15.14 -15.40 -15.55
CA PRO A 49 14.64 -16.15 -16.70
C PRO A 49 15.28 -17.54 -16.81
#